data_AF-A0A5M6D9B4-F1
#
_entry.id   AF-A0A5M6D9B4-F1
#
_cell.length_a   1.000
_cell.length_b   1.000
_cell.length_c   1.000
_cell.angle_alpha   90.00
_cell.angle_beta   90.00
_cell.angle_gamma   90.00
#
_symmetry.space_group_name_H-M   'P 1'
#
loop_
_entity.id
_entity.type
_entity.pdbx_description
1 polymer ?
#
loop_
_entity_poly.entity_id
_entity_poly.type
_entity_poly.pdbx_seq_one_letter_code
_entity_poly.pdbx_strand_id
1 'polypeptide(L)'
;MKFLDTQKLLLGLLLLFSFSANSQQLLKKDEVLLFSYFKGNGDGMHLAYSTDGYKWTALQNDKIFLKPTAGKDKLMRDPNIIRGHDGKFHMVWTVSWNEKGIGYATSADLINWSEQKYIPVMEHEPNARNTWAPEITYDPKTKQYLIYWATTITGLYPETQSKEDNGYNHRMYYVTTKDFKTFSPTKLLYEPGFNVIDANIVPDGKEFIMFLKDETREPAQKNLRIAKAKNLTGPYTKAGPPITGKYWAEGPTGLKLGGKWIVYFDKYTEGKMGAVQSADLENWTDISEQMVFPKGMRHGTVFKVTRQEFEKLNQP
;
A
#
# COMPACT_ATOMS: atom_id res chain seq x y z
N MET A 1 41.86 -59.87 -48.61
CA MET A 1 41.92 -59.20 -47.28
C MET A 1 41.93 -57.70 -47.57
N LYS A 2 40.80 -56.97 -47.51
CA LYS A 2 40.21 -56.33 -46.30
C LYS A 2 41.30 -55.50 -45.56
N PHE A 3 41.34 -54.17 -45.49
CA PHE A 3 40.32 -53.11 -45.59
C PHE A 3 40.93 -51.77 -46.08
N LEU A 4 40.23 -51.10 -47.02
CA LEU A 4 40.10 -49.65 -47.21
C LEU A 4 38.99 -49.17 -46.23
N ASP A 5 38.73 -47.93 -45.83
CA ASP A 5 39.29 -46.58 -45.94
C ASP A 5 38.29 -45.69 -45.13
N THR A 6 38.61 -44.41 -44.95
CA THR A 6 37.73 -43.27 -44.69
C THR A 6 37.32 -42.93 -43.24
N GLN A 7 37.75 -41.70 -42.91
CA GLN A 7 37.27 -40.77 -41.89
C GLN A 7 35.77 -40.91 -41.57
N LYS A 8 35.44 -41.05 -40.29
CA LYS A 8 34.08 -40.79 -39.77
C LYS A 8 34.06 -39.48 -39.02
N LEU A 9 33.45 -38.49 -39.67
CA LEU A 9 32.79 -37.32 -39.10
C LEU A 9 31.97 -37.73 -37.86
N LEU A 10 32.24 -37.12 -36.70
CA LEU A 10 31.25 -36.98 -35.64
C LEU A 10 30.81 -35.51 -35.61
N LEU A 11 29.74 -35.20 -36.33
CA LEU A 11 28.96 -33.98 -36.09
C LEU A 11 28.02 -34.29 -34.92
N GLY A 12 28.38 -33.83 -33.73
CA GLY A 12 27.46 -33.76 -32.60
C GLY A 12 26.53 -32.57 -32.80
N LEU A 13 25.28 -32.82 -33.21
CA LEU A 13 24.23 -31.81 -33.25
C LEU A 13 23.77 -31.53 -31.80
N LEU A 14 24.33 -30.49 -31.17
CA LEU A 14 23.76 -29.91 -29.96
C LEU A 14 22.48 -29.15 -30.36
N LEU A 15 21.32 -29.79 -30.18
CA LEU A 15 20.03 -29.10 -30.15
C LEU A 15 19.97 -28.26 -28.87
N LEU A 16 20.41 -27.01 -28.96
CA LEU A 16 20.11 -25.97 -27.99
C LEU A 16 18.59 -25.71 -28.05
N PHE A 17 17.83 -26.36 -27.15
CA PHE A 17 16.50 -25.89 -26.81
C PHE A 17 16.65 -24.54 -26.12
N SER A 18 16.59 -23.47 -26.91
CA SER A 18 16.35 -22.13 -26.40
C SER A 18 14.94 -22.14 -25.81
N PHE A 19 14.85 -22.36 -24.50
CA PHE A 19 13.69 -21.93 -23.72
C PHE A 19 13.65 -20.41 -23.82
N SER A 20 13.00 -19.89 -24.85
CA SER A 20 12.52 -18.52 -24.85
C SER A 20 11.54 -18.44 -23.68
N ALA A 21 12.03 -17.97 -22.53
CA ALA A 21 11.17 -17.53 -21.46
C ALA A 21 10.29 -16.42 -22.05
N ASN A 22 9.10 -16.79 -22.50
CA ASN A 22 8.02 -15.84 -22.74
C ASN A 22 7.78 -15.21 -21.38
N SER A 23 8.45 -14.09 -21.11
CA SER A 23 8.11 -13.21 -20.01
C SER A 23 6.68 -12.79 -20.27
N GLN A 24 5.74 -13.48 -19.62
CA GLN A 24 4.35 -13.08 -19.65
C GLN A 24 4.29 -11.67 -19.10
N GLN A 25 3.94 -10.71 -19.96
CA GLN A 25 3.82 -9.33 -19.56
C GLN A 25 2.77 -9.26 -18.45
N LEU A 26 3.22 -8.97 -17.22
CA LEU A 26 2.38 -9.03 -16.03
C LEU A 26 1.31 -7.93 -16.02
N LEU A 27 1.62 -6.80 -16.66
CA LEU A 27 0.72 -5.69 -16.93
C LEU A 27 0.19 -5.76 -18.37
N LYS A 28 -0.98 -5.18 -18.59
CA LYS A 28 -1.41 -4.86 -19.97
C LYS A 28 -0.43 -3.84 -20.56
N LYS A 29 -0.26 -3.87 -21.89
CA LYS A 29 0.68 -3.00 -22.61
C LYS A 29 0.53 -1.50 -22.26
N ASP A 30 -0.71 -1.07 -22.00
CA ASP A 30 -1.06 0.33 -21.74
C ASP A 30 -1.20 0.67 -20.24
N GLU A 31 -0.80 -0.23 -19.34
CA GLU A 31 -0.79 0.02 -17.90
C GLU A 31 0.64 0.25 -17.39
N VAL A 32 0.78 1.20 -16.46
CA VAL A 32 1.99 1.44 -15.66
C VAL A 32 1.58 1.50 -14.20
N LEU A 33 2.42 0.96 -13.30
CA LEU A 33 2.22 1.08 -11.87
C LEU A 33 2.90 2.37 -11.39
N LEU A 34 2.20 3.11 -10.54
CA LEU A 34 2.77 4.17 -9.72
C LEU A 34 2.73 3.77 -8.25
N PHE A 35 3.67 4.31 -7.49
CA PHE A 35 3.73 4.18 -6.05
C PHE A 35 3.88 5.58 -5.44
N SER A 36 2.91 6.02 -4.65
CA SER A 36 3.04 7.22 -3.82
C SER A 36 3.76 6.88 -2.52
N TYR A 37 4.78 7.66 -2.15
CA TYR A 37 5.53 7.46 -0.91
C TYR A 37 6.01 8.78 -0.34
N PHE A 38 6.57 8.73 0.87
CA PHE A 38 7.28 9.84 1.49
C PHE A 38 8.69 9.41 1.88
N LYS A 39 9.55 10.37 2.25
CA LYS A 39 10.89 10.10 2.78
C LYS A 39 11.08 10.74 4.15
N GLY A 40 12.08 10.23 4.88
CA GLY A 40 12.43 10.73 6.20
C GLY A 40 11.25 10.66 7.18
N ASN A 41 10.85 11.82 7.69
CA ASN A 41 9.76 11.94 8.65
C ASN A 41 8.43 12.43 8.03
N GLY A 42 8.32 12.48 6.71
CA GLY A 42 7.14 12.97 6.00
C GLY A 42 7.38 14.32 5.32
N ASP A 43 8.36 14.37 4.43
CA ASP A 43 8.79 15.57 3.70
C ASP A 43 7.82 16.01 2.58
N GLY A 44 6.97 15.11 2.13
CA GLY A 44 6.03 15.33 1.03
C GLY A 44 5.76 14.05 0.26
N MET A 45 4.88 14.18 -0.75
CA MET A 45 4.55 13.08 -1.65
C MET A 45 5.58 13.02 -2.78
N HIS A 46 6.19 11.85 -2.92
CA HIS A 46 7.03 11.42 -4.03
C HIS A 46 6.29 10.36 -4.84
N LEU A 47 6.71 10.15 -6.09
CA LEU A 47 6.16 9.10 -6.94
C LEU A 47 7.29 8.25 -7.53
N ALA A 48 7.08 6.94 -7.57
CA ALA A 48 7.91 5.99 -8.32
C ALA A 48 7.03 5.24 -9.30
N TYR A 49 7.64 4.68 -10.35
CA TYR A 49 6.93 3.89 -11.35
C TYR A 49 7.57 2.51 -11.53
N SER A 50 6.75 1.57 -11.99
CA SER A 50 7.18 0.25 -12.40
C SER A 50 6.35 -0.26 -13.58
N THR A 51 7.00 -1.01 -14.48
CA THR A 51 6.34 -1.68 -15.62
C THR A 51 6.25 -3.19 -15.45
N ASP A 52 6.88 -3.73 -14.40
CA ASP A 52 6.89 -5.16 -14.07
C ASP A 52 6.39 -5.45 -12.65
N GLY A 53 6.31 -4.45 -11.77
CA GLY A 53 5.97 -4.59 -10.36
C GLY A 53 7.14 -5.05 -9.46
N TYR A 54 8.35 -5.21 -10.01
CA TYR A 54 9.53 -5.67 -9.28
C TYR A 54 10.60 -4.59 -9.20
N LYS A 55 10.81 -3.84 -10.28
CA LYS A 55 11.75 -2.73 -10.33
C LYS A 55 11.00 -1.39 -10.31
N TRP A 56 11.21 -0.64 -9.24
CA TRP A 56 10.66 0.69 -9.03
C TRP A 56 11.71 1.76 -9.30
N THR A 57 11.35 2.76 -10.09
CA THR A 57 12.22 3.91 -10.42
C THR A 57 11.54 5.20 -9.95
N ALA A 58 12.25 6.02 -9.18
CA ALA A 58 11.73 7.32 -8.74
C ALA A 58 11.47 8.23 -9.96
N LEU A 59 10.34 8.94 -9.95
CA LEU A 59 10.01 9.91 -10.98
C LEU A 59 10.76 11.23 -10.78
N GLN A 60 11.14 11.84 -11.90
CA GLN A 60 11.74 13.18 -11.95
C GLN A 60 12.84 13.42 -10.90
N ASN A 61 13.83 12.53 -10.85
CA ASN A 61 14.96 12.59 -9.92
C ASN A 61 14.55 12.60 -8.44
N ASP A 62 13.51 11.84 -8.08
CA ASP A 62 13.05 11.68 -6.68
C ASP A 62 12.61 13.03 -6.06
N LYS A 63 11.92 13.85 -6.86
CA LYS A 63 11.38 15.14 -6.41
C LYS A 63 10.13 14.96 -5.55
N ILE A 64 9.91 15.93 -4.66
CA ILE A 64 8.64 16.10 -3.96
C ILE A 64 7.61 16.72 -4.92
N PHE A 65 6.57 15.97 -5.28
CA PHE A 65 5.44 16.42 -6.11
C PHE A 65 4.44 17.28 -5.33
N LEU A 66 4.27 17.03 -4.04
CA LEU A 66 3.43 17.86 -3.18
C LEU A 66 4.04 17.98 -1.77
N LYS A 67 4.31 19.20 -1.33
CA LYS A 67 4.78 19.49 0.04
C LYS A 67 3.58 19.69 0.97
N PRO A 68 3.60 19.21 2.22
CA PRO A 68 2.51 19.38 3.16
C PRO A 68 2.26 20.84 3.53
N THR A 69 0.99 21.23 3.53
CA THR A 69 0.48 22.48 4.10
C THR A 69 -0.72 22.26 5.03
N ALA A 70 -1.37 21.09 4.98
CA ALA A 70 -2.45 20.71 5.89
C ALA A 70 -1.93 20.25 7.27
N GLY A 71 -2.73 20.48 8.30
CA GLY A 71 -2.37 20.23 9.70
C GLY A 71 -1.43 21.30 10.26
N LYS A 72 -1.33 21.36 11.58
CA LYS A 72 -0.42 22.29 12.27
C LYS A 72 1.04 21.88 12.07
N ASP A 73 1.34 20.59 12.16
CA ASP A 73 2.70 20.07 12.07
C ASP A 73 3.22 20.00 10.63
N LYS A 74 2.33 20.09 9.64
CA LYS A 74 2.64 20.04 8.21
C LYS A 74 3.52 18.82 7.87
N LEU A 75 3.12 17.64 8.33
CA LEU A 75 3.71 16.37 7.88
C LEU A 75 2.91 15.81 6.69
N MET A 76 3.59 15.08 5.81
CA MET A 76 2.95 14.22 4.81
C MET A 76 3.55 12.84 4.90
N ARG A 77 2.91 11.97 5.67
CA ARG A 77 3.28 10.55 5.74
C ARG A 77 2.16 9.69 5.19
N ASP A 78 2.55 8.51 4.72
CA ASP A 78 1.64 7.46 4.27
C ASP A 78 0.65 7.95 3.18
N PRO A 79 1.11 8.63 2.10
CA PRO A 79 0.21 9.18 1.11
C PRO A 79 -0.49 8.05 0.33
N ASN A 80 -1.81 8.00 0.45
CA ASN A 80 -2.67 7.08 -0.29
C ASN A 80 -3.33 7.80 -1.45
N ILE A 81 -3.17 7.28 -2.67
CA ILE A 81 -3.80 7.83 -3.88
C ILE A 81 -4.71 6.77 -4.51
N ILE A 82 -5.93 7.18 -4.84
CA ILE A 82 -6.82 6.41 -5.72
C ILE A 82 -7.27 7.23 -6.91
N ARG A 83 -7.68 6.55 -7.99
CA ARG A 83 -8.51 7.16 -9.02
C ARG A 83 -9.98 7.05 -8.60
N GLY A 84 -10.62 8.20 -8.45
CA GLY A 84 -12.05 8.33 -8.20
C GLY A 84 -12.91 8.00 -9.41
N HIS A 85 -14.19 7.73 -9.16
CA HIS A 85 -15.18 7.50 -10.21
C HIS A 85 -15.45 8.75 -11.06
N ASP A 86 -15.05 9.93 -10.59
CA ASP A 86 -15.12 11.20 -11.29
C ASP A 86 -13.93 11.41 -12.24
N GLY A 87 -13.02 10.43 -12.32
CA GLY A 87 -11.82 10.45 -13.16
C GLY A 87 -10.63 11.18 -12.55
N LYS A 88 -10.78 11.79 -11.36
CA LYS A 88 -9.69 12.48 -10.67
C LYS A 88 -8.91 11.54 -9.77
N PHE A 89 -7.70 11.94 -9.42
CA PHE A 89 -6.94 11.35 -8.34
C PHE A 89 -7.31 12.02 -7.02
N HIS A 90 -7.60 11.22 -6.00
CA HIS A 90 -7.85 11.67 -4.64
C HIS A 90 -6.74 11.16 -3.75
N MET A 91 -6.20 12.04 -2.90
CA MET A 91 -5.14 11.70 -1.98
C MET A 91 -5.51 12.04 -0.54
N VAL A 92 -5.18 11.14 0.38
CA VAL A 92 -5.17 11.39 1.83
C VAL A 92 -3.81 11.02 2.43
N TRP A 93 -3.48 11.61 3.59
CA TRP A 93 -2.21 11.36 4.28
C TRP A 93 -2.29 11.72 5.78
N THR A 94 -1.32 11.24 6.55
CA THR A 94 -1.10 11.60 7.95
C THR A 94 -0.46 12.99 8.05
N VAL A 95 -1.10 13.93 8.76
CA VAL A 95 -0.63 15.33 8.90
C VAL A 95 0.23 15.59 10.14
N SER A 96 0.14 14.72 11.14
CA SER A 96 0.82 14.84 12.43
C SER A 96 0.85 13.49 13.15
N TRP A 97 1.76 13.36 14.12
CA TRP A 97 1.75 12.25 15.08
C TRP A 97 0.58 12.33 16.07
N ASN A 98 0.07 13.53 16.38
CA ASN A 98 -0.87 13.76 17.48
C ASN A 98 -2.13 14.58 17.10
N GLU A 99 -2.30 14.95 15.83
CA GLU A 99 -3.53 15.61 15.38
C GLU A 99 -4.63 14.59 15.08
N LYS A 100 -5.88 15.07 15.13
CA LYS A 100 -7.10 14.26 15.05
C LYS A 100 -7.78 14.35 13.68
N GLY A 101 -7.02 14.75 12.67
CA GLY A 101 -7.50 14.92 11.31
C GLY A 101 -6.47 14.51 10.29
N ILE A 102 -6.94 14.34 9.06
CA ILE A 102 -6.15 13.84 7.93
C ILE A 102 -6.04 14.90 6.86
N GLY A 103 -5.00 14.80 6.04
CA GLY A 103 -4.83 15.65 4.88
C GLY A 103 -5.66 15.15 3.71
N TYR A 104 -6.08 16.05 2.83
CA TYR A 104 -6.77 15.71 1.59
C TYR A 104 -6.45 16.67 0.45
N ALA A 105 -6.25 16.14 -0.75
CA ALA A 105 -6.11 16.92 -1.98
C ALA A 105 -6.58 16.10 -3.20
N THR A 106 -6.85 16.78 -4.30
CA THR A 106 -7.24 16.15 -5.57
C THR A 106 -6.36 16.62 -6.71
N SER A 107 -6.22 15.80 -7.74
CA SER A 107 -5.51 16.17 -8.96
C SER A 107 -6.18 15.52 -10.18
N ALA A 108 -6.12 16.16 -11.34
CA ALA A 108 -6.54 15.56 -12.60
C ALA A 108 -5.40 14.80 -13.30
N ASP A 109 -4.14 15.07 -12.95
CA ASP A 109 -2.95 14.67 -13.71
C ASP A 109 -1.76 14.23 -12.84
N LEU A 110 -1.92 14.19 -11.51
CA LEU A 110 -0.89 13.92 -10.49
C LEU A 110 0.23 14.97 -10.40
N ILE A 111 0.14 16.05 -11.19
CA ILE A 111 1.11 17.15 -11.25
C ILE A 111 0.52 18.37 -10.53
N ASN A 112 -0.68 18.77 -10.96
CA ASN A 112 -1.39 19.93 -10.47
C ASN A 112 -2.38 19.48 -9.39
N TRP A 113 -2.06 19.78 -8.14
CA TRP A 113 -2.88 19.44 -6.99
C TRP A 113 -3.74 20.62 -6.55
N SER A 114 -4.95 20.33 -6.10
CA SER A 114 -5.82 21.31 -5.46
C SER A 114 -5.20 21.83 -4.15
N GLU A 115 -5.76 22.91 -3.62
CA GLU A 115 -5.51 23.31 -2.25
C GLU A 115 -5.72 22.13 -1.29
N GLN A 116 -4.78 21.97 -0.34
CA GLN A 116 -4.83 20.92 0.66
C GLN A 116 -5.85 21.27 1.74
N LYS A 117 -6.59 20.26 2.17
CA LYS A 117 -7.58 20.38 3.23
C LYS A 117 -7.19 19.53 4.43
N TYR A 118 -7.50 20.02 5.62
CA TYR A 118 -7.53 19.22 6.84
C TYR A 118 -8.96 18.72 7.06
N ILE A 119 -9.14 17.40 7.12
CA ILE A 119 -10.43 16.77 7.40
C ILE A 119 -10.45 16.32 8.87
N PRO A 120 -11.30 16.91 9.73
CA PRO A 120 -11.30 16.72 11.19
C PRO A 120 -11.99 15.42 11.63
N VAL A 121 -11.53 14.26 11.14
CA VAL A 121 -12.26 12.98 11.26
C VAL A 121 -12.38 12.43 12.69
N MET A 122 -11.54 12.86 13.64
CA MET A 122 -11.58 12.45 15.06
C MET A 122 -11.69 13.62 16.04
N GLU A 123 -11.87 14.86 15.59
CA GLU A 123 -11.91 16.03 16.50
C GLU A 123 -13.07 16.00 17.49
N HIS A 124 -14.17 15.34 17.12
CA HIS A 124 -15.32 15.12 17.98
C HIS A 124 -15.03 14.18 19.17
N GLU A 125 -13.96 13.39 19.12
CA GLU A 125 -13.60 12.42 20.16
C GLU A 125 -12.48 13.00 21.06
N PRO A 126 -12.79 13.42 22.30
CA PRO A 126 -11.83 14.08 23.18
C PRO A 126 -10.64 13.18 23.52
N ASN A 127 -10.83 11.87 23.66
CA ASN A 127 -9.79 10.92 24.06
C ASN A 127 -9.00 10.35 22.87
N ALA A 128 -9.37 10.71 21.63
CA ALA A 128 -8.59 10.37 20.45
C ALA A 128 -7.23 11.04 20.51
N ARG A 129 -6.18 10.28 20.21
CA ARG A 129 -4.80 10.78 20.23
C ARG A 129 -4.28 11.16 18.86
N ASN A 130 -4.77 10.53 17.81
CA ASN A 130 -4.13 10.58 16.50
C ASN A 130 -5.07 10.11 15.36
N THR A 131 -4.70 10.39 14.12
CA THR A 131 -5.25 9.76 12.91
C THR A 131 -4.11 9.39 11.96
N TRP A 132 -3.72 8.13 11.93
CA TRP A 132 -2.54 7.65 11.19
C TRP A 132 -2.89 6.79 9.99
N ALA A 133 -2.02 6.84 8.99
CA ALA A 133 -2.05 6.06 7.76
C ALA A 133 -3.45 5.98 7.14
N PRO A 134 -4.07 7.12 6.80
CA PRO A 134 -5.37 7.10 6.17
C PRO A 134 -5.27 6.52 4.76
N GLU A 135 -6.26 5.74 4.37
CA GLU A 135 -6.42 5.26 3.02
C GLU A 135 -7.86 5.46 2.51
N ILE A 136 -8.04 5.39 1.19
CA ILE A 136 -9.31 5.47 0.50
C ILE A 136 -9.55 4.17 -0.28
N THR A 137 -10.74 3.61 -0.17
CA THR A 137 -11.23 2.57 -1.09
C THR A 137 -12.59 2.99 -1.64
N TYR A 138 -12.79 2.85 -2.95
CA TYR A 138 -14.08 3.11 -3.59
C TYR A 138 -14.88 1.80 -3.73
N ASP A 139 -16.14 1.82 -3.28
CA ASP A 139 -17.10 0.74 -3.56
C ASP A 139 -18.02 1.14 -4.72
N PRO A 140 -17.89 0.52 -5.91
CA PRO A 140 -18.74 0.82 -7.06
C PRO A 140 -20.20 0.41 -6.85
N LYS A 141 -20.50 -0.54 -5.94
CA LYS A 141 -21.88 -0.99 -5.68
C LYS A 141 -22.68 0.09 -4.95
N THR A 142 -22.09 0.66 -3.89
CA THR A 142 -22.73 1.72 -3.11
C THR A 142 -22.41 3.12 -3.62
N LYS A 143 -21.47 3.25 -4.56
CA LYS A 143 -20.93 4.52 -5.09
C LYS A 143 -20.42 5.42 -3.97
N GLN A 144 -19.71 4.83 -3.01
CA GLN A 144 -19.16 5.54 -1.86
C GLN A 144 -17.67 5.27 -1.74
N TYR A 145 -16.96 6.28 -1.27
CA TYR A 145 -15.60 6.15 -0.78
C TYR A 145 -15.66 5.83 0.71
N LEU A 146 -14.88 4.85 1.11
CA LEU A 146 -14.49 4.63 2.49
C LEU A 146 -13.15 5.33 2.70
N ILE A 147 -13.06 6.20 3.69
CA ILE A 147 -11.78 6.72 4.19
C ILE A 147 -11.57 6.10 5.56
N TYR A 148 -10.44 5.44 5.78
CA TYR A 148 -10.18 4.69 7.00
C TYR A 148 -8.75 4.90 7.51
N TRP A 149 -8.55 4.86 8.82
CA TRP A 149 -7.30 5.22 9.49
C TRP A 149 -7.19 4.56 10.87
N ALA A 150 -5.99 4.58 11.44
CA ALA A 150 -5.72 4.06 12.78
C ALA A 150 -5.79 5.18 13.83
N THR A 151 -6.54 4.97 14.91
CA THR A 151 -6.63 5.90 16.05
C THR A 151 -6.55 5.16 17.37
N THR A 152 -5.77 5.70 18.31
CA THR A 152 -5.90 5.36 19.72
C THR A 152 -6.95 6.25 20.37
N ILE A 153 -7.93 5.63 21.05
CA ILE A 153 -8.82 6.31 22.00
C ILE A 153 -8.37 5.88 23.39
N THR A 154 -7.88 6.85 24.17
CA THR A 154 -7.25 6.58 25.47
C THR A 154 -8.21 5.82 26.39
N GLY A 155 -7.77 4.67 26.91
CA GLY A 155 -8.53 3.85 27.86
C GLY A 155 -9.61 2.95 27.25
N LEU A 156 -9.83 2.97 25.92
CA LEU A 156 -10.92 2.21 25.30
C LEU A 156 -10.63 0.69 25.18
N TYR A 157 -9.37 0.30 25.02
CA TYR A 157 -8.96 -1.11 24.84
C TYR A 157 -7.86 -1.53 25.84
N PRO A 158 -8.10 -1.44 27.16
CA PRO A 158 -7.06 -1.67 28.17
C PRO A 158 -6.42 -3.06 28.10
N GLU A 159 -7.14 -4.06 27.57
CA GLU A 159 -6.69 -5.44 27.43
C GLU A 159 -5.53 -5.64 26.44
N THR A 160 -5.33 -4.70 25.51
CA THR A 160 -4.21 -4.74 24.54
C THR A 160 -3.20 -3.60 24.76
N GLN A 161 -3.30 -2.88 25.87
CA GLN A 161 -2.42 -1.74 26.16
C GLN A 161 -1.03 -2.22 26.60
N SER A 162 0.00 -1.88 25.82
CA SER A 162 1.39 -2.04 26.24
C SER A 162 1.90 -0.78 26.94
N LYS A 163 2.78 -0.97 27.94
CA LYS A 163 3.56 0.12 28.56
C LYS A 163 4.66 0.64 27.63
N GLU A 164 5.08 -0.16 26.66
CA GLU A 164 6.15 0.21 25.71
C GLU A 164 5.66 1.09 24.55
N ASP A 165 4.35 1.10 24.26
CA ASP A 165 3.78 1.81 23.10
C ASP A 165 3.48 3.30 23.39
N ASN A 166 4.03 3.89 24.45
CA ASN A 166 3.81 5.30 24.82
C ASN A 166 2.30 5.66 24.91
N GLY A 167 1.50 4.71 25.36
CA GLY A 167 0.04 4.78 25.46
C GLY A 167 -0.73 4.74 24.13
N TYR A 168 -0.06 4.44 23.02
CA TYR A 168 -0.73 4.11 21.76
C TYR A 168 -1.29 2.68 21.82
N ASN A 169 -2.48 2.50 21.27
CA ASN A 169 -3.22 1.25 21.22
C ASN A 169 -4.40 1.41 20.26
N HIS A 170 -4.11 1.26 18.98
CA HIS A 170 -4.97 1.69 17.88
C HIS A 170 -6.03 0.64 17.53
N ARG A 171 -7.13 1.14 16.97
CA ARG A 171 -8.07 0.39 16.12
C ARG A 171 -8.30 1.13 14.81
N MET A 172 -8.87 0.43 13.84
CA MET A 172 -9.23 1.03 12.56
C MET A 172 -10.61 1.68 12.64
N TYR A 173 -10.71 2.93 12.23
CA TYR A 173 -11.95 3.69 12.13
C TYR A 173 -12.16 4.17 10.70
N TYR A 174 -13.38 4.58 10.38
CA TYR A 174 -13.72 5.05 9.04
C TYR A 174 -14.83 6.10 9.02
N VAL A 175 -14.86 6.84 7.91
CA VAL A 175 -16.03 7.60 7.43
C VAL A 175 -16.38 7.17 6.00
N THR A 176 -17.62 7.39 5.58
CA THR A 176 -18.00 7.31 4.17
C THR A 176 -18.26 8.69 3.58
N THR A 177 -17.95 8.85 2.31
CA THR A 177 -18.27 10.06 1.54
C THR A 177 -18.59 9.71 0.08
N LYS A 178 -19.30 10.59 -0.60
CA LYS A 178 -19.52 10.53 -2.06
C LYS A 178 -18.76 11.62 -2.81
N ASP A 179 -18.33 12.67 -2.12
CA ASP A 179 -17.88 13.93 -2.73
C ASP A 179 -16.66 14.55 -2.04
N PHE A 180 -16.16 13.94 -0.95
CA PHE A 180 -15.08 14.46 -0.10
C PHE A 180 -15.36 15.86 0.47
N LYS A 181 -16.64 16.21 0.63
CA LYS A 181 -17.11 17.42 1.30
C LYS A 181 -18.02 17.07 2.47
N THR A 182 -18.89 16.08 2.26
CA THR A 182 -19.80 15.56 3.27
C THR A 182 -19.33 14.18 3.73
N PHE A 183 -19.28 13.98 5.04
CA PHE A 183 -18.78 12.75 5.65
C PHE A 183 -19.84 12.19 6.59
N SER A 184 -19.96 10.86 6.65
CA SER A 184 -20.71 10.21 7.71
C SER A 184 -20.07 10.48 9.08
N PRO A 185 -20.79 10.23 10.19
CA PRO A 185 -20.13 10.06 11.49
C PRO A 185 -19.06 8.97 11.42
N THR A 186 -18.01 9.12 12.21
CA THR A 186 -16.94 8.12 12.34
C THR A 186 -17.48 6.85 12.99
N LYS A 187 -17.03 5.69 12.48
CA LYS A 187 -17.39 4.37 12.99
C LYS A 187 -16.15 3.49 13.13
N LEU A 188 -16.20 2.53 14.05
CA LEU A 188 -15.20 1.47 14.14
C LEU A 188 -15.27 0.60 12.87
N LEU A 189 -14.14 0.43 12.20
CA LEU A 189 -14.00 -0.45 11.04
C LEU A 189 -13.58 -1.86 11.47
N TYR A 190 -12.55 -1.94 12.32
CA TYR A 190 -11.93 -3.21 12.65
C TYR A 190 -11.30 -3.21 14.04
N GLU A 191 -11.68 -4.22 14.82
CA GLU A 191 -11.09 -4.59 16.09
C GLU A 191 -10.82 -6.12 16.11
N PRO A 192 -9.56 -6.55 15.86
CA PRO A 192 -9.18 -7.96 15.89
C PRO A 192 -8.80 -8.53 17.27
N GLY A 193 -8.78 -7.73 18.34
CA GLY A 193 -8.31 -8.10 19.67
C GLY A 193 -6.82 -7.83 19.90
N PHE A 194 -6.22 -6.95 19.10
CA PHE A 194 -4.82 -6.50 19.24
C PHE A 194 -4.65 -5.07 18.69
N ASN A 195 -3.53 -4.43 19.02
CA ASN A 195 -3.16 -3.10 18.50
C ASN A 195 -2.96 -3.17 16.97
N VAL A 196 -3.82 -2.52 16.18
CA VAL A 196 -3.83 -2.63 14.71
C VAL A 196 -3.65 -1.27 14.04
N ILE A 197 -2.76 -1.22 13.04
CA ILE A 197 -2.54 -0.04 12.20
C ILE A 197 -2.38 -0.43 10.72
N ASP A 198 -2.22 0.58 9.86
CA ASP A 198 -1.85 0.46 8.45
C ASP A 198 -2.71 -0.55 7.67
N ALA A 199 -4.03 -0.33 7.64
CA ALA A 199 -4.89 -1.15 6.80
C ALA A 199 -4.75 -0.74 5.32
N ASN A 200 -4.85 -1.72 4.44
CA ASN A 200 -5.02 -1.53 3.00
C ASN A 200 -6.11 -2.47 2.48
N ILE A 201 -7.20 -1.91 1.95
CA ILE A 201 -8.37 -2.68 1.50
C ILE A 201 -8.45 -2.70 -0.02
N VAL A 202 -8.40 -3.91 -0.58
CA VAL A 202 -8.44 -4.15 -2.03
C VAL A 202 -9.65 -5.04 -2.38
N PRO A 203 -10.47 -4.69 -3.39
CA PRO A 203 -11.53 -5.58 -3.86
C PRO A 203 -10.97 -6.81 -4.58
N ASP A 204 -11.54 -7.99 -4.31
CA ASP A 204 -11.26 -9.23 -5.05
C ASP A 204 -12.57 -9.99 -5.34
N GLY A 205 -13.03 -9.92 -6.59
CA GLY A 205 -14.29 -10.53 -7.01
C GLY A 205 -15.50 -9.99 -6.23
N LYS A 206 -16.04 -10.81 -5.30
CA LYS A 206 -17.23 -10.48 -4.50
C LYS A 206 -16.88 -10.08 -3.06
N GLU A 207 -15.61 -10.08 -2.69
CA GLU A 207 -15.13 -9.76 -1.35
C GLU A 207 -14.10 -8.63 -1.38
N PHE A 208 -13.74 -8.18 -0.19
CA PHE A 208 -12.68 -7.21 0.08
C PHE A 208 -11.63 -7.88 0.95
N ILE A 209 -10.37 -7.70 0.58
CA ILE A 209 -9.20 -8.17 1.31
C ILE A 209 -8.59 -6.97 2.02
N MET A 210 -8.52 -7.03 3.35
CA MET A 210 -7.78 -6.08 4.17
C MET A 210 -6.42 -6.68 4.51
N PHE A 211 -5.35 -6.09 4.00
CA PHE A 211 -4.01 -6.24 4.57
C PHE A 211 -3.90 -5.28 5.75
N LEU A 212 -3.28 -5.71 6.85
CA LEU A 212 -3.18 -4.91 8.07
C LEU A 212 -1.92 -5.26 8.86
N LYS A 213 -1.43 -4.33 9.65
CA LYS A 213 -0.31 -4.55 10.58
C LYS A 213 -0.82 -4.94 11.96
N ASP A 214 -0.31 -6.04 12.49
CA ASP A 214 -0.35 -6.32 13.92
C ASP A 214 0.77 -5.54 14.61
N GLU A 215 0.40 -4.44 15.26
CA GLU A 215 1.30 -3.51 15.93
C GLU A 215 1.68 -3.98 17.34
N THR A 216 1.28 -5.17 17.76
CA THR A 216 1.58 -5.69 19.11
C THR A 216 3.08 -5.69 19.37
N ARG A 217 3.46 -4.99 20.44
CA ARG A 217 4.85 -4.77 20.84
C ARG A 217 5.44 -5.94 21.63
N GLU A 218 4.65 -6.55 22.52
CA GLU A 218 5.12 -7.63 23.40
C GLU A 218 4.06 -8.74 23.56
N PRO A 219 4.39 -10.01 23.27
CA PRO A 219 5.56 -10.42 22.47
C PRO A 219 5.45 -9.83 21.06
N ALA A 220 6.58 -9.37 20.50
CA ALA A 220 6.61 -8.66 19.23
C ALA A 220 5.92 -9.46 18.12
N GLN A 221 4.86 -8.88 17.56
CA GLN A 221 4.20 -9.39 16.36
C GLN A 221 4.74 -8.64 15.15
N LYS A 222 4.50 -7.31 15.06
CA LYS A 222 5.03 -6.37 14.06
C LYS A 222 5.02 -6.94 12.63
N ASN A 223 3.97 -7.68 12.29
CA ASN A 223 3.83 -8.42 11.05
C ASN A 223 2.55 -8.05 10.32
N LEU A 224 2.49 -8.39 9.04
CA LEU A 224 1.30 -8.18 8.24
C LEU A 224 0.38 -9.40 8.30
N ARG A 225 -0.91 -9.15 8.30
CA ARG A 225 -1.97 -10.17 8.32
C ARG A 225 -3.08 -9.81 7.34
N ILE A 226 -4.02 -10.72 7.17
CA ILE A 226 -5.17 -10.55 6.27
C ILE A 226 -6.48 -10.75 7.01
N ALA A 227 -7.46 -9.91 6.72
CA ALA A 227 -8.86 -10.14 7.05
C ALA A 227 -9.72 -9.95 5.79
N LYS A 228 -10.88 -10.62 5.73
CA LYS A 228 -11.78 -10.56 4.56
C LYS A 228 -13.17 -10.10 4.93
N ALA A 229 -13.88 -9.43 4.01
CA ALA A 229 -15.28 -9.03 4.19
C ALA A 229 -16.06 -9.08 2.88
N LYS A 230 -17.38 -9.27 2.97
CA LYS A 230 -18.27 -9.17 1.79
C LYS A 230 -18.62 -7.72 1.42
N ASN A 231 -18.57 -6.82 2.39
CA ASN A 231 -18.83 -5.39 2.20
C ASN A 231 -17.59 -4.60 2.61
N LEU A 232 -17.39 -3.44 1.99
CA LEU A 232 -16.27 -2.55 2.28
C LEU A 232 -16.25 -2.09 3.75
N THR A 233 -17.42 -1.94 4.37
CA THR A 233 -17.55 -1.56 5.80
C THR A 233 -17.56 -2.77 6.75
N GLY A 234 -17.21 -3.97 6.28
CA GLY A 234 -17.23 -5.18 7.08
C GLY A 234 -18.62 -5.84 7.26
N PRO A 235 -18.78 -6.70 8.29
CA PRO A 235 -17.75 -7.09 9.24
C PRO A 235 -16.61 -7.86 8.56
N TYR A 236 -15.38 -7.60 9.00
CA TYR A 236 -14.20 -8.35 8.59
C TYR A 236 -14.02 -9.62 9.44
N THR A 237 -13.46 -10.68 8.85
CA THR A 237 -13.09 -11.89 9.58
C THR A 237 -12.03 -11.59 10.65
N LYS A 238 -11.79 -12.56 11.55
CA LYS A 238 -10.56 -12.54 12.35
C LYS A 238 -9.33 -12.46 11.45
N ALA A 239 -8.28 -11.81 11.94
CA ALA A 239 -7.01 -11.73 11.24
C ALA A 239 -6.40 -13.14 11.10
N GLY A 240 -5.95 -13.47 9.90
CA GLY A 240 -5.23 -14.70 9.60
C GLY A 240 -3.84 -14.76 10.23
N PRO A 241 -3.06 -15.82 9.93
CA PRO A 241 -1.67 -15.89 10.34
C PRO A 241 -0.82 -14.78 9.69
N PRO A 242 0.37 -14.50 10.24
CA PRO A 242 1.34 -13.59 9.60
C PRO A 242 1.66 -14.00 8.16
N ILE A 243 1.70 -13.02 7.24
CA ILE A 243 2.10 -13.22 5.84
C ILE A 243 3.55 -12.80 5.57
N THR A 244 4.21 -12.21 6.56
CA THR A 244 5.62 -11.76 6.52
C THR A 244 6.51 -12.64 7.40
N GLY A 245 7.83 -12.58 7.13
CA GLY A 245 8.84 -13.31 7.90
C GLY A 245 9.16 -12.72 9.29
N LYS A 246 10.28 -13.18 9.89
CA LYS A 246 10.76 -12.74 11.22
C LYS A 246 11.50 -11.40 11.17
N TYR A 247 10.80 -10.36 10.71
CA TYR A 247 11.24 -8.97 10.65
C TYR A 247 10.04 -8.06 10.89
N TRP A 248 10.29 -6.79 11.20
CA TRP A 248 9.21 -5.83 11.43
C TRP A 248 8.76 -5.22 10.11
N ALA A 249 7.47 -5.36 9.80
CA ALA A 249 6.87 -4.89 8.56
C ALA A 249 5.69 -3.95 8.87
N GLU A 250 5.56 -2.87 8.09
CA GLU A 250 4.47 -1.90 8.23
C GLU A 250 4.04 -1.34 6.86
N GLY A 251 2.91 -0.65 6.83
CA GLY A 251 2.44 0.00 5.62
C GLY A 251 2.21 -0.90 4.41
N PRO A 252 1.38 -1.96 4.53
CA PRO A 252 1.09 -2.83 3.41
C PRO A 252 0.38 -2.09 2.29
N THR A 253 0.74 -2.34 1.05
CA THR A 253 -0.06 -1.96 -0.11
C THR A 253 -0.09 -3.10 -1.13
N GLY A 254 -1.30 -3.62 -1.39
CA GLY A 254 -1.51 -4.83 -2.17
C GLY A 254 -2.09 -4.57 -3.55
N LEU A 255 -1.67 -5.35 -4.55
CA LEU A 255 -2.39 -5.48 -5.81
C LEU A 255 -2.29 -6.90 -6.38
N LYS A 256 -3.14 -7.19 -7.38
CA LYS A 256 -3.04 -8.39 -8.19
C LYS A 256 -2.32 -8.12 -9.50
N LEU A 257 -1.26 -8.88 -9.76
CA LEU A 257 -0.38 -8.76 -10.92
C LEU A 257 -0.05 -10.15 -11.47
N GLY A 258 -0.29 -10.38 -12.77
CA GLY A 258 -0.07 -11.71 -13.39
C GLY A 258 -0.80 -12.87 -12.69
N GLY A 259 -1.99 -12.62 -12.14
CA GLY A 259 -2.76 -13.63 -11.41
C GLY A 259 -2.33 -13.87 -9.96
N LYS A 260 -1.27 -13.21 -9.49
CA LYS A 260 -0.77 -13.32 -8.11
C LYS A 260 -0.96 -12.01 -7.36
N TRP A 261 -1.16 -12.09 -6.05
CA TRP A 261 -1.06 -10.97 -5.14
C TRP A 261 0.39 -10.59 -4.91
N ILE A 262 0.70 -9.30 -4.97
CA ILE A 262 1.95 -8.74 -4.47
C ILE A 262 1.58 -7.69 -3.43
N VAL A 263 2.17 -7.80 -2.24
CA VAL A 263 1.98 -6.85 -1.14
C VAL A 263 3.33 -6.25 -0.82
N TYR A 264 3.48 -4.94 -1.08
CA TYR A 264 4.68 -4.17 -0.72
C TYR A 264 4.53 -3.59 0.68
N PHE A 265 5.64 -3.37 1.39
CA PHE A 265 5.64 -2.86 2.76
C PHE A 265 7.00 -2.29 3.17
N ASP A 266 7.03 -1.47 4.23
CA ASP A 266 8.25 -0.90 4.81
C ASP A 266 8.84 -1.88 5.85
N LYS A 267 10.07 -2.37 5.63
CA LYS A 267 10.88 -3.06 6.65
C LYS A 267 11.63 -1.99 7.45
N TYR A 268 10.87 -1.20 8.20
CA TYR A 268 11.32 0.08 8.75
C TYR A 268 12.53 0.00 9.69
N THR A 269 12.72 -1.13 10.38
CA THR A 269 13.92 -1.37 11.21
C THR A 269 15.17 -1.71 10.39
N GLU A 270 15.00 -2.11 9.13
CA GLU A 270 16.06 -2.44 8.18
C GLU A 270 16.30 -1.29 7.17
N GLY A 271 15.48 -0.24 7.19
CA GLY A 271 15.63 0.92 6.32
C GLY A 271 15.41 0.62 4.83
N LYS A 272 14.64 -0.41 4.50
CA LYS A 272 14.32 -0.81 3.12
C LYS A 272 12.85 -1.21 2.96
N MET A 273 12.33 -1.10 1.75
CA MET A 273 11.05 -1.68 1.37
C MET A 273 11.18 -3.20 1.14
N GLY A 274 10.09 -3.92 1.28
CA GLY A 274 9.98 -5.36 1.01
C GLY A 274 8.69 -5.73 0.29
N ALA A 275 8.56 -7.00 -0.08
CA ALA A 275 7.35 -7.51 -0.70
C ALA A 275 7.15 -9.01 -0.43
N VAL A 276 5.89 -9.43 -0.33
CA VAL A 276 5.47 -10.83 -0.32
C VAL A 276 4.51 -11.09 -1.47
N GLN A 277 4.48 -12.32 -1.96
CA GLN A 277 3.60 -12.74 -3.05
C GLN A 277 2.86 -14.02 -2.72
N SER A 278 1.62 -14.13 -3.22
CA SER A 278 0.77 -15.31 -3.08
C SER A 278 -0.14 -15.48 -4.30
N ALA A 279 -0.44 -16.73 -4.68
CA ALA A 279 -1.42 -17.01 -5.74
C ALA A 279 -2.84 -17.22 -5.20
N ASP A 280 -2.98 -17.56 -3.91
CA ASP A 280 -4.20 -18.07 -3.28
C ASP A 280 -4.62 -17.31 -2.01
N LEU A 281 -3.83 -16.31 -1.58
CA LEU A 281 -3.94 -15.58 -0.31
C LEU A 281 -3.66 -16.42 0.95
N GLU A 282 -3.19 -17.65 0.79
CA GLU A 282 -2.91 -18.58 1.88
C GLU A 282 -1.41 -18.87 1.98
N ASN A 283 -0.77 -19.16 0.86
CA ASN A 283 0.64 -19.49 0.76
C ASN A 283 1.43 -18.26 0.30
N TRP A 284 2.29 -17.75 1.18
CA TRP A 284 3.05 -16.51 0.96
C TRP A 284 4.55 -16.79 0.81
N THR A 285 5.17 -16.12 -0.16
CA THR A 285 6.62 -16.13 -0.38
C THR A 285 7.17 -14.72 -0.21
N ASP A 286 8.20 -14.56 0.61
CA ASP A 286 8.99 -13.32 0.66
C ASP A 286 9.80 -13.19 -0.64
N ILE A 287 9.56 -12.11 -1.37
CA ILE A 287 10.24 -11.78 -2.63
C ILE A 287 11.01 -10.47 -2.52
N SER A 288 11.32 -9.99 -1.30
CA SER A 288 12.06 -8.75 -1.05
C SER A 288 13.37 -8.68 -1.83
N GLU A 289 14.13 -9.77 -1.88
CA GLU A 289 15.44 -9.79 -2.57
C GLU A 289 15.33 -9.77 -4.09
N GLN A 290 14.11 -9.92 -4.64
CA GLN A 290 13.82 -9.75 -6.07
C GLN A 290 13.39 -8.32 -6.42
N MET A 291 13.17 -7.48 -5.40
CA MET A 291 12.64 -6.13 -5.56
C MET A 291 13.75 -5.09 -5.61
N VAL A 292 13.52 -4.05 -6.41
CA VAL A 292 14.36 -2.86 -6.44
C VAL A 292 13.48 -1.65 -6.15
N PHE A 293 13.85 -0.86 -5.14
CA PHE A 293 13.14 0.35 -4.74
C PHE A 293 14.06 1.57 -4.71
N PRO A 294 13.52 2.79 -4.91
CA PRO A 294 14.22 4.03 -4.59
C PRO A 294 14.71 4.05 -3.13
N LYS A 295 15.90 4.60 -2.92
CA LYS A 295 16.51 4.68 -1.59
C LYS A 295 15.72 5.62 -0.67
N GLY A 296 15.38 5.13 0.52
CA GLY A 296 14.70 5.92 1.56
C GLY A 296 13.20 6.08 1.33
N MET A 297 12.64 5.36 0.36
CA MET A 297 11.20 5.18 0.20
C MET A 297 10.62 4.51 1.46
N ARG A 298 9.45 5.00 1.89
CA ARG A 298 8.68 4.48 3.02
C ARG A 298 7.23 4.23 2.62
N HIS A 299 6.39 3.86 3.60
CA HIS A 299 4.97 3.59 3.45
C HIS A 299 4.24 4.58 2.52
N GLY A 300 3.46 4.02 1.60
CA GLY A 300 2.42 4.69 0.84
C GLY A 300 1.70 3.66 -0.03
N THR A 301 1.22 4.02 -1.21
CA THR A 301 0.27 3.19 -1.94
C THR A 301 0.65 2.93 -3.39
N VAL A 302 0.47 1.68 -3.83
CA VAL A 302 0.58 1.30 -5.23
C VAL A 302 -0.76 1.44 -5.96
N PHE A 303 -0.75 2.01 -7.16
CA PHE A 303 -1.93 2.15 -8.00
C PHE A 303 -1.58 2.10 -9.49
N LYS A 304 -2.59 1.90 -10.34
CA LYS A 304 -2.43 1.83 -11.79
C LYS A 304 -2.77 3.15 -12.47
N VAL A 305 -1.99 3.51 -13.49
CA VAL A 305 -2.28 4.59 -14.43
C VAL A 305 -2.16 4.09 -15.86
N THR A 306 -2.74 4.85 -16.79
CA THR A 306 -2.53 4.61 -18.22
C THR A 306 -1.11 5.02 -18.62
N ARG A 307 -0.59 4.38 -19.67
CA ARG A 307 0.69 4.76 -20.26
C ARG A 307 0.72 6.24 -20.68
N GLN A 308 -0.37 6.76 -21.23
CA GLN A 308 -0.46 8.17 -21.63
C GLN A 308 -0.33 9.13 -20.44
N GLU A 309 -0.94 8.82 -19.29
CA GLU A 309 -0.81 9.64 -18.08
C GLU A 309 0.60 9.55 -17.51
N PHE A 310 1.17 8.35 -17.49
CA PHE A 310 2.55 8.15 -17.08
C PHE A 310 3.53 8.96 -17.96
N GLU A 311 3.36 8.94 -19.27
CA GLU A 311 4.23 9.68 -20.21
C GLU A 311 4.14 11.19 -20.00
N LYS A 312 2.96 11.74 -19.68
CA LYS A 312 2.82 13.15 -19.30
C LYS A 312 3.52 13.46 -17.98
N LEU A 313 3.40 12.56 -17.00
CA LEU A 313 4.01 12.69 -15.67
C LEU A 313 5.54 12.57 -15.70
N ASN A 314 6.07 11.75 -16.60
CA ASN A 314 7.50 11.46 -16.71
C ASN A 314 8.25 12.41 -17.67
N GLN A 315 7.60 13.49 -18.14
CA GLN A 315 8.29 14.55 -18.84
C GLN A 315 9.14 15.38 -17.85
N PRO A 316 10.36 15.76 -18.24
CA PRO A 316 11.30 16.50 -17.38
C PRO A 316 10.82 17.92 -17.04
#